data_AF-A0A317PI51-F1
#
_entry.id   AF-A0A317PI51-F1
#
_cell.length_a   1.000
_cell.length_b   1.000
_cell.length_c   1.000
_cell.angle_alpha   90.00
_cell.angle_beta   90.00
_cell.angle_gamma   90.00
#
_symmetry.space_group_name_H-M   'P 1'
#
loop_
_entity.id
_entity.type
_entity.pdbx_description
1 polymer ?
#
loop_
_entity_poly.entity_id
_entity_poly.type
_entity_poly.pdbx_seq_one_letter_code
_entity_poly.pdbx_strand_id
1 'polypeptide(L)'
;METDLATKAAEAAGSVVEAATQAVDATVQSAHHGDALVGIAIAVAVAALLGLGFMRLRQPPLVGFILAGLVLGPTGMGLITSSESVALLAEMGVVVLLFFIGMELSVKAFVLTLRQAVLVAGGQLVVSMIFAVLLALWLRASPSEALILGFIIALSSTVVAMKMLDGMGELRGAPGRIAVGVLIAQDLAVVPMLILVSSLGGEGFDLGDVVFRVVVAVLLLGGLLWWFGRHPKIRIPFAEAIEDNVDILALGALALCFAAASISGLAGLSPVYGAFLAGIVVGNSTLRSRVIPVIEPIQSILLVVFFLSIGLLIDLDYIWSNILLVLAVALLVIAIKTSLNIFLLRLTGSDPKTALLAGLSMAQIGEFSFVLAAAGYASGALGGDIYRLAIAVTAISLLASPIWFNLMERIERIASESLDTYRHALAEAYQDELGEVERGREALEEAFWWSRARYRAARFALYQRRARRASVRTAAAGDAPSPDATAPTTEHVATATGDVAPASTTGSDSGQPPSINDAAQPGIGDDADDAPAPDRAAGRGGEGA
;
A
#
# COMPACT_ATOMS: atom_id res chain seq x y z
N MET A 1 64.32 -50.84 31.55
CA MET A 1 64.67 -49.40 31.57
C MET A 1 64.66 -48.83 30.16
N GLU A 2 65.22 -49.51 29.15
CA GLU A 2 65.10 -49.11 27.73
C GLU A 2 63.67 -49.13 27.18
N THR A 3 62.83 -50.06 27.62
CA THR A 3 61.41 -50.14 27.21
C THR A 3 60.53 -49.01 27.74
N ASP A 4 60.96 -48.29 28.79
CA ASP A 4 60.19 -47.16 29.36
C ASP A 4 60.51 -45.83 28.66
N LEU A 5 61.74 -45.72 28.12
CA LEU A 5 62.20 -44.57 27.33
C LEU A 5 61.57 -44.53 25.94
N ALA A 6 61.43 -45.69 25.28
CA ALA A 6 60.82 -45.78 23.95
C ALA A 6 59.32 -45.42 23.97
N THR A 7 58.59 -45.84 25.02
CA THR A 7 57.15 -45.55 25.16
C THR A 7 56.92 -44.07 25.46
N LYS A 8 57.72 -43.47 26.37
CA LYS A 8 57.67 -42.03 26.67
C LYS A 8 58.04 -41.17 25.47
N ALA A 9 58.97 -41.61 24.62
CA ALA A 9 59.32 -40.92 23.38
C ALA A 9 58.18 -41.00 22.33
N ALA A 10 57.47 -42.13 22.24
CA ALA A 10 56.33 -42.28 21.35
C ALA A 10 55.12 -41.43 21.79
N GLU A 11 54.87 -41.32 23.11
CA GLU A 11 53.80 -40.51 23.69
C GLU A 11 54.09 -39.00 23.55
N ALA A 12 55.36 -38.59 23.72
CA ALA A 12 55.82 -37.23 23.44
C ALA A 12 55.72 -36.88 21.94
N ALA A 13 56.02 -37.83 21.04
CA ALA A 13 55.86 -37.62 19.61
C ALA A 13 54.37 -37.50 19.21
N GLY A 14 53.49 -38.31 19.80
CA GLY A 14 52.05 -38.25 19.57
C GLY A 14 51.43 -36.92 19.99
N SER A 15 51.78 -36.43 21.19
CA SER A 15 51.28 -35.14 21.70
C SER A 15 51.78 -33.92 20.88
N VAL A 16 53.00 -33.98 20.34
CA VAL A 16 53.53 -32.94 19.44
C VAL A 16 52.83 -32.94 18.09
N VAL A 17 52.50 -34.11 17.53
CA VAL A 17 51.74 -34.23 16.28
C VAL A 17 50.30 -33.75 16.46
N GLU A 18 49.67 -34.06 17.59
CA GLU A 18 48.31 -33.62 17.89
C GLU A 18 48.23 -32.10 18.10
N ALA A 19 49.20 -31.52 18.82
CA ALA A 19 49.32 -30.06 18.97
C ALA A 19 49.63 -29.35 17.65
N ALA A 20 50.45 -29.94 16.78
CA ALA A 20 50.74 -29.41 15.46
C ALA A 20 49.51 -29.49 14.53
N THR A 21 48.72 -30.56 14.62
CA THR A 21 47.48 -30.72 13.84
C THR A 21 46.43 -29.71 14.29
N GLN A 22 46.24 -29.54 15.60
CA GLN A 22 45.34 -28.51 16.15
C GLN A 22 45.79 -27.08 15.79
N ALA A 23 47.10 -26.82 15.78
CA ALA A 23 47.62 -25.52 15.36
C ALA A 23 47.38 -25.27 13.87
N VAL A 24 47.61 -26.28 13.02
CA VAL A 24 47.33 -26.22 11.57
C VAL A 24 45.85 -25.99 11.31
N ASP A 25 44.96 -26.77 11.94
CA ASP A 25 43.51 -26.59 11.85
C ASP A 25 43.09 -25.19 12.32
N ALA A 26 43.66 -24.67 13.42
CA ALA A 26 43.39 -23.30 13.88
C ALA A 26 43.88 -22.22 12.90
N THR A 27 45.04 -22.41 12.25
CA THR A 27 45.52 -21.50 11.18
C THR A 27 44.68 -21.57 9.90
N VAL A 28 44.24 -22.78 9.51
CA VAL A 28 43.36 -22.98 8.35
C VAL A 28 41.98 -22.37 8.64
N GLN A 29 41.44 -22.60 9.83
CA GLN A 29 40.18 -22.01 10.27
C GLN A 29 40.27 -20.47 10.32
N SER A 30 41.35 -19.90 10.85
CA SER A 30 41.52 -18.44 10.93
C SER A 30 41.76 -17.77 9.57
N ALA A 31 42.43 -18.45 8.63
CA ALA A 31 42.50 -18.02 7.23
C ALA A 31 41.10 -18.00 6.58
N HIS A 32 40.30 -19.05 6.78
CA HIS A 32 38.92 -19.12 6.27
C HIS A 32 37.97 -18.06 6.88
N HIS A 33 38.13 -17.70 8.16
CA HIS A 33 37.32 -16.64 8.78
C HIS A 33 37.69 -15.23 8.27
N GLY A 34 38.98 -14.97 8.04
CA GLY A 34 39.45 -13.72 7.43
C GLY A 34 38.90 -13.54 6.01
N ASP A 35 38.97 -14.60 5.21
CA ASP A 35 38.46 -14.61 3.83
C ASP A 35 36.93 -14.42 3.78
N ALA A 36 36.19 -15.03 4.71
CA ALA A 36 34.73 -14.87 4.80
C ALA A 36 34.30 -13.43 5.16
N LEU A 37 34.99 -12.79 6.12
CA LEU A 37 34.71 -11.40 6.49
C LEU A 37 35.02 -10.42 5.36
N VAL A 38 36.12 -10.66 4.63
CA VAL A 38 36.47 -9.87 3.44
C VAL A 38 35.41 -10.05 2.36
N GLY A 39 34.94 -11.28 2.12
CA GLY A 39 33.85 -11.57 1.18
C GLY A 39 32.57 -10.80 1.52
N ILE A 40 32.15 -10.81 2.79
CA ILE A 40 30.97 -10.06 3.26
C ILE A 40 31.20 -8.55 3.09
N ALA A 41 32.38 -8.03 3.45
CA ALA A 41 32.70 -6.61 3.33
C ALA A 41 32.63 -6.14 1.86
N ILE A 42 33.20 -6.92 0.93
CA ILE A 42 33.12 -6.65 -0.51
C ILE A 42 31.65 -6.73 -0.98
N ALA A 43 30.91 -7.76 -0.55
CA ALA A 43 29.50 -7.94 -0.91
C ALA A 43 28.65 -6.72 -0.54
N VAL A 44 28.75 -6.29 0.72
CA VAL A 44 28.01 -5.13 1.24
C VAL A 44 28.47 -3.85 0.58
N ALA A 45 29.78 -3.64 0.37
CA ALA A 45 30.30 -2.45 -0.29
C ALA A 45 29.81 -2.33 -1.74
N VAL A 46 29.88 -3.42 -2.52
CA VAL A 46 29.40 -3.44 -3.90
C VAL A 46 27.88 -3.27 -3.95
N ALA A 47 27.13 -3.94 -3.08
CA ALA A 47 25.69 -3.75 -2.96
C ALA A 47 25.31 -2.30 -2.63
N ALA A 48 26.02 -1.64 -1.70
CA ALA A 48 25.81 -0.25 -1.36
C ALA A 48 26.15 0.69 -2.53
N LEU A 49 27.26 0.48 -3.24
CA LEU A 49 27.67 1.28 -4.39
C LEU A 49 26.67 1.18 -5.55
N LEU A 50 26.26 -0.05 -5.90
CA LEU A 50 25.29 -0.28 -6.96
C LEU A 50 23.89 0.22 -6.55
N GLY A 51 23.49 -0.01 -5.31
CA GLY A 51 22.25 0.54 -4.74
C GLY A 51 22.22 2.08 -4.84
N LEU A 52 23.30 2.75 -4.48
CA LEU A 52 23.45 4.21 -4.62
C LEU A 52 23.38 4.64 -6.10
N GLY A 53 23.98 3.87 -7.01
CA GLY A 53 23.87 4.08 -8.45
C GLY A 53 22.41 4.09 -8.92
N PHE A 54 21.64 3.08 -8.52
CA PHE A 54 20.22 2.98 -8.87
C PHE A 54 19.36 4.06 -8.18
N MET A 55 19.70 4.47 -6.96
CA MET A 55 19.05 5.61 -6.33
C MET A 55 19.22 6.90 -7.15
N ARG A 56 20.41 7.14 -7.73
CA ARG A 56 20.63 8.29 -8.63
C ARG A 56 19.79 8.21 -9.91
N LEU A 57 19.45 7.00 -10.35
CA LEU A 57 18.53 6.76 -11.47
C LEU A 57 17.05 6.83 -11.08
N ARG A 58 16.73 7.29 -9.86
CA ARG A 58 15.37 7.30 -9.26
C ARG A 58 14.75 5.91 -9.13
N GLN A 59 15.56 4.88 -8.94
CA GLN A 59 15.11 3.49 -8.84
C GLN A 59 15.21 2.93 -7.41
N PRO A 60 14.50 1.82 -7.11
CA PRO A 60 14.69 1.08 -5.87
C PRO A 60 16.12 0.55 -5.71
N PRO A 61 16.76 0.72 -4.53
CA PRO A 61 18.11 0.19 -4.26
C PRO A 61 18.21 -1.33 -4.44
N LEU A 62 17.11 -2.06 -4.21
CA LEU A 62 17.03 -3.52 -4.34
C LEU A 62 17.48 -4.03 -5.71
N VAL A 63 17.26 -3.28 -6.79
CA VAL A 63 17.75 -3.62 -8.13
C VAL A 63 19.28 -3.63 -8.17
N GLY A 64 19.91 -2.69 -7.46
CA GLY A 64 21.36 -2.66 -7.28
C GLY A 64 21.89 -3.83 -6.44
N PHE A 65 21.12 -4.30 -5.45
CA PHE A 65 21.50 -5.47 -4.64
C PHE A 65 21.47 -6.77 -5.46
N ILE A 66 20.46 -6.94 -6.34
CA ILE A 66 20.42 -8.06 -7.29
C ILE A 66 21.63 -8.01 -8.22
N LEU A 67 21.95 -6.83 -8.78
CA LEU A 67 23.12 -6.68 -9.64
C LEU A 67 24.44 -6.92 -8.89
N ALA A 68 24.52 -6.60 -7.61
CA ALA A 68 25.69 -6.93 -6.80
C ALA A 68 25.88 -8.44 -6.70
N GLY A 69 24.81 -9.19 -6.43
CA GLY A 69 24.84 -10.65 -6.48
C GLY A 69 25.21 -11.19 -7.85
N LEU A 70 24.69 -10.58 -8.93
CA LEU A 70 25.03 -10.95 -10.30
C LEU A 70 26.53 -10.79 -10.59
N VAL A 71 27.08 -9.64 -10.21
CA VAL A 71 28.49 -9.28 -10.45
C VAL A 71 29.42 -10.11 -9.58
N LEU A 72 29.05 -10.39 -8.33
CA LEU A 72 29.88 -11.14 -7.39
C LEU A 72 29.71 -12.66 -7.50
N GLY A 73 28.60 -13.10 -8.09
CA GLY A 73 28.23 -14.50 -8.20
C GLY A 73 29.02 -15.29 -9.23
N PRO A 74 28.72 -16.60 -9.38
CA PRO A 74 29.50 -17.53 -10.19
C PRO A 74 29.62 -17.13 -11.67
N THR A 75 28.57 -16.53 -12.23
CA THR A 75 28.49 -16.08 -13.61
C THR A 75 29.14 -14.71 -13.86
N GLY A 76 29.45 -13.97 -12.80
CA GLY A 76 30.16 -12.69 -12.84
C GLY A 76 31.64 -12.87 -12.54
N MET A 77 32.08 -12.38 -11.38
CA MET A 77 33.47 -12.48 -10.92
C MET A 77 33.77 -13.77 -10.15
N GLY A 78 32.75 -14.54 -9.76
CA GLY A 78 32.91 -15.79 -9.01
C GLY A 78 33.51 -15.63 -7.62
N LEU A 79 33.40 -14.44 -7.02
CA LEU A 79 33.95 -14.13 -5.69
C LEU A 79 33.10 -14.72 -4.56
N ILE A 80 31.80 -14.89 -4.80
CA ILE A 80 30.85 -15.46 -3.85
C ILE A 80 30.21 -16.67 -4.51
N THR A 81 30.35 -17.82 -3.87
CA THR A 81 29.62 -19.04 -4.23
C THR A 81 28.39 -19.18 -3.35
N SER A 82 27.33 -19.77 -3.90
CA SER A 82 26.15 -20.13 -3.14
C SER A 82 26.53 -21.16 -2.07
N SER A 83 26.53 -20.76 -0.80
CA SER A 83 26.67 -21.65 0.34
C SER A 83 25.33 -21.87 1.01
N GLU A 84 25.18 -22.99 1.71
CA GLU A 84 24.00 -23.29 2.53
C GLU A 84 23.68 -22.14 3.52
N SER A 85 24.71 -21.51 4.08
CA SER A 85 24.57 -20.36 4.98
C SER A 85 23.95 -19.13 4.29
N VAL A 86 24.28 -18.86 3.02
CA VAL A 86 23.68 -17.75 2.25
C VAL A 86 22.20 -18.04 1.97
N ALA A 87 21.85 -19.29 1.65
CA ALA A 87 20.47 -19.70 1.45
C ALA A 87 19.64 -19.55 2.73
N LEU A 88 20.14 -20.04 3.87
CA LEU A 88 19.47 -19.88 5.16
C LEU A 88 19.27 -18.41 5.54
N LEU A 89 20.28 -17.56 5.30
CA LEU A 89 20.19 -16.13 5.61
C LEU A 89 19.18 -15.41 4.69
N ALA A 90 19.10 -15.83 3.42
CA ALA A 90 18.09 -15.35 2.48
C ALA A 90 16.67 -15.80 2.88
N GLU A 91 16.48 -17.04 3.32
CA GLU A 91 15.20 -17.54 3.83
C GLU A 91 14.74 -16.77 5.08
N MET A 92 15.64 -16.55 6.04
CA MET A 92 15.34 -15.69 7.20
C MET A 92 14.94 -14.28 6.78
N GLY A 93 15.59 -13.74 5.74
CA GLY A 93 15.23 -12.44 5.19
C GLY A 93 13.83 -12.39 4.63
N VAL A 94 13.38 -13.42 3.92
CA VAL A 94 11.99 -13.54 3.47
C VAL A 94 11.04 -13.61 4.66
N VAL A 95 11.32 -14.44 5.67
CA VAL A 95 10.48 -14.59 6.87
C VAL A 95 10.29 -13.25 7.59
N VAL A 96 11.39 -12.54 7.87
CA VAL A 96 11.35 -11.24 8.55
C VAL A 96 10.73 -10.15 7.65
N LEU A 97 10.93 -10.21 6.34
CA LEU A 97 10.27 -9.31 5.38
C LEU A 97 8.75 -9.45 5.42
N LEU A 98 8.22 -10.68 5.37
CA LEU A 98 6.77 -10.89 5.42
C LEU A 98 6.19 -10.54 6.80
N PHE A 99 6.94 -10.78 7.88
CA PHE A 99 6.57 -10.28 9.20
C PHE A 99 6.46 -8.74 9.22
N PHE A 100 7.45 -8.05 8.66
CA PHE A 100 7.46 -6.59 8.57
C PHE A 100 6.28 -6.05 7.75
N ILE A 101 6.00 -6.64 6.59
CA ILE A 101 4.85 -6.27 5.76
C ILE A 101 3.54 -6.48 6.52
N GLY A 102 3.41 -7.59 7.27
CA GLY A 102 2.26 -7.83 8.14
C GLY A 102 2.09 -6.73 9.20
N MET A 103 3.18 -6.23 9.78
CA MET A 103 3.14 -5.12 10.76
C MET A 103 2.75 -3.78 10.14
N GLU A 104 3.21 -3.54 8.92
CA GLU A 104 2.94 -2.29 8.20
C GLU A 104 1.50 -2.22 7.68
N LEU A 105 0.90 -3.39 7.39
CA LEU A 105 -0.47 -3.49 6.90
C LEU A 105 -1.47 -2.76 7.82
N SER A 106 -2.10 -1.73 7.27
CA SER A 106 -3.19 -1.02 7.94
C SER A 106 -4.53 -1.67 7.59
N VAL A 107 -4.90 -2.71 8.36
CA VAL A 107 -6.12 -3.51 8.11
C VAL A 107 -7.36 -2.63 7.89
N LYS A 108 -7.53 -1.58 8.72
CA LYS A 108 -8.65 -0.64 8.58
C LYS A 108 -8.67 0.11 7.25
N ALA A 109 -7.52 0.56 6.75
CA ALA A 109 -7.46 1.29 5.49
C ALA A 109 -7.61 0.36 4.29
N PHE A 110 -7.05 -0.85 4.38
CA PHE A 110 -7.19 -1.88 3.36
C PHE A 110 -8.64 -2.32 3.18
N VAL A 111 -9.38 -2.52 4.27
CA VAL A 111 -10.80 -2.91 4.22
C VAL A 111 -11.67 -1.91 3.43
N LEU A 112 -11.30 -0.62 3.39
CA LEU A 112 -12.02 0.40 2.61
C LEU A 112 -11.87 0.22 1.09
N THR A 113 -10.74 -0.32 0.63
CA THR A 113 -10.44 -0.54 -0.80
C THR A 113 -10.52 -2.02 -1.21
N LEU A 114 -10.84 -2.90 -0.26
CA LEU A 114 -10.79 -4.36 -0.38
C LEU A 114 -11.51 -4.89 -1.63
N ARG A 115 -12.72 -4.40 -1.91
CA ARG A 115 -13.50 -4.89 -3.06
C ARG A 115 -12.77 -4.63 -4.38
N GLN A 116 -12.28 -3.41 -4.60
CA GLN A 116 -11.55 -3.06 -5.82
C GLN A 116 -10.20 -3.79 -5.87
N ALA A 117 -9.47 -3.80 -4.75
CA ALA A 117 -8.18 -4.47 -4.62
C ALA A 117 -8.25 -5.97 -4.96
N VAL A 118 -9.20 -6.69 -4.37
CA VAL A 118 -9.39 -8.14 -4.58
C VAL A 118 -9.88 -8.45 -5.99
N LEU A 119 -10.77 -7.63 -6.57
CA LEU A 119 -11.24 -7.85 -7.94
C LEU A 119 -10.11 -7.67 -8.96
N VAL A 120 -9.28 -6.64 -8.81
CA VAL A 120 -8.15 -6.40 -9.71
C VAL A 120 -7.07 -7.46 -9.49
N ALA A 121 -6.67 -7.73 -8.25
CA ALA A 121 -5.66 -8.76 -7.96
C ALA A 121 -6.11 -10.17 -8.38
N GLY A 122 -7.37 -10.52 -8.13
CA GLY A 122 -7.95 -11.80 -8.56
C GLY A 122 -8.07 -11.91 -10.07
N GLY A 123 -8.52 -10.84 -10.75
CA GLY A 123 -8.57 -10.79 -12.21
C GLY A 123 -7.17 -10.92 -12.83
N GLN A 124 -6.17 -10.23 -12.26
CA GLN A 124 -4.77 -10.34 -12.64
C GLN A 124 -4.27 -11.78 -12.50
N LEU A 125 -4.56 -12.43 -11.37
CA LEU A 125 -4.17 -13.82 -11.13
C LEU A 125 -4.79 -14.76 -12.17
N VAL A 126 -6.08 -14.66 -12.43
CA VAL A 126 -6.77 -15.53 -13.41
C VAL A 126 -6.19 -15.39 -14.81
N VAL A 127 -5.98 -14.17 -15.30
CA VAL A 127 -5.44 -13.98 -16.65
C VAL A 127 -3.96 -14.34 -16.72
N SER A 128 -3.18 -14.07 -15.67
CA SER A 128 -1.78 -14.50 -15.58
C SER A 128 -1.67 -16.02 -15.60
N MET A 129 -2.61 -16.72 -14.96
CA MET A 129 -2.74 -18.17 -15.02
C MET A 129 -3.05 -18.67 -16.44
N ILE A 130 -4.01 -18.03 -17.15
CA ILE A 130 -4.31 -18.38 -18.54
C ILE A 130 -3.07 -18.18 -19.42
N PHE A 131 -2.41 -17.04 -19.30
CA PHE A 131 -1.21 -16.73 -20.05
C PHE A 131 -0.08 -17.72 -19.74
N ALA A 132 0.13 -18.07 -18.48
CA ALA A 132 1.14 -19.04 -18.08
C ALA A 132 0.85 -20.45 -18.58
N VAL A 133 -0.42 -20.88 -18.63
CA VAL A 133 -0.81 -22.15 -19.27
C VAL A 133 -0.47 -22.14 -20.75
N LEU A 134 -0.78 -21.05 -21.47
CA LEU A 134 -0.43 -20.93 -22.90
C LEU A 134 1.10 -20.97 -23.11
N LEU A 135 1.85 -20.27 -22.27
CA LEU A 135 3.31 -20.27 -22.31
C LEU A 135 3.87 -21.66 -21.99
N ALA A 136 3.32 -22.33 -20.97
CA ALA A 136 3.72 -23.68 -20.58
C ALA A 136 3.44 -24.71 -21.69
N LEU A 137 2.29 -24.63 -22.36
CA LEU A 137 2.00 -25.48 -23.52
C LEU A 137 3.00 -25.27 -24.66
N TRP A 138 3.40 -24.02 -24.89
CA TRP A 138 4.41 -23.70 -25.92
C TRP A 138 5.81 -24.19 -25.53
N LEU A 139 6.18 -24.08 -24.25
CA LEU A 139 7.45 -24.58 -23.70
C LEU A 139 7.46 -26.10 -23.41
N ARG A 140 6.32 -26.78 -23.56
CA ARG A 140 6.09 -28.17 -23.13
C ARG A 140 6.37 -28.41 -21.64
N ALA A 141 6.09 -27.39 -20.83
CA ALA A 141 6.21 -27.43 -19.39
C ALA A 141 5.05 -28.21 -18.74
N SER A 142 5.27 -28.69 -17.52
CA SER A 142 4.29 -29.44 -16.74
C SER A 142 3.14 -28.54 -16.22
N PRO A 143 2.01 -29.11 -15.79
CA PRO A 143 0.94 -28.35 -15.17
C PRO A 143 1.34 -27.63 -13.87
N SER A 144 2.26 -28.19 -13.09
CA SER A 144 2.79 -27.54 -11.87
C SER A 144 3.63 -26.32 -12.24
N GLU A 145 4.45 -26.42 -13.28
CA GLU A 145 5.24 -25.31 -13.81
C GLU A 145 4.33 -24.19 -14.34
N ALA A 146 3.26 -24.54 -15.07
CA ALA A 146 2.27 -23.57 -15.55
C ALA A 146 1.60 -22.78 -14.39
N LEU A 147 1.26 -23.48 -13.31
CA LEU A 147 0.66 -22.87 -12.12
C LEU A 147 1.64 -21.91 -11.44
N ILE A 148 2.87 -22.34 -11.22
CA ILE A 148 3.89 -21.51 -10.57
C ILE A 148 4.24 -20.30 -11.44
N LEU A 149 4.39 -20.47 -12.76
CA LEU A 149 4.59 -19.35 -13.69
C LEU A 149 3.42 -18.35 -13.62
N GLY A 150 2.19 -18.83 -13.52
CA GLY A 150 1.01 -17.98 -13.38
C GLY A 150 1.04 -17.14 -12.11
N PHE A 151 1.47 -17.73 -10.98
CA PHE A 151 1.68 -17.00 -9.73
C PHE A 151 2.80 -15.95 -9.87
N ILE A 152 3.94 -16.35 -10.43
CA ILE A 152 5.10 -15.47 -10.67
C ILE A 152 4.69 -14.26 -11.51
N ILE A 153 3.96 -14.47 -12.61
CA ILE A 153 3.53 -13.40 -13.51
C ILE A 153 2.49 -12.48 -12.85
N ALA A 154 1.58 -13.04 -12.05
CA ALA A 154 0.49 -12.28 -11.42
C ALA A 154 1.00 -11.21 -10.45
N LEU A 155 2.07 -11.50 -9.70
CA LEU A 155 2.59 -10.63 -8.66
C LEU A 155 3.33 -9.42 -9.24
N SER A 156 3.03 -8.23 -8.72
CA SER A 156 3.63 -6.98 -9.16
C SER A 156 4.59 -6.44 -8.11
N SER A 157 5.60 -5.66 -8.51
CA SER A 157 6.57 -5.13 -7.55
C SER A 157 6.01 -3.92 -6.81
N THR A 158 5.83 -4.06 -5.50
CA THR A 158 5.27 -3.02 -4.63
C THR A 158 6.20 -1.83 -4.53
N VAL A 159 7.49 -2.05 -4.31
CA VAL A 159 8.47 -0.97 -4.17
C VAL A 159 8.64 -0.18 -5.47
N VAL A 160 8.73 -0.86 -6.62
CA VAL A 160 8.86 -0.20 -7.93
C VAL A 160 7.61 0.63 -8.22
N ALA A 161 6.41 0.05 -8.06
CA ALA A 161 5.15 0.74 -8.32
C ALA A 161 4.98 2.00 -7.46
N MET A 162 5.27 1.91 -6.16
CA MET A 162 5.20 3.06 -5.25
C MET A 162 6.19 4.16 -5.63
N LYS A 163 7.43 3.80 -5.99
CA LYS A 163 8.43 4.79 -6.44
C LYS A 163 8.04 5.47 -7.74
N MET A 164 7.47 4.72 -8.69
CA MET A 164 6.97 5.30 -9.93
C MET A 164 5.85 6.30 -9.64
N LEU A 165 4.86 5.92 -8.84
CA LEU A 165 3.77 6.81 -8.46
C LEU A 165 4.22 8.04 -7.66
N ASP A 166 5.23 7.89 -6.81
CA ASP A 166 5.84 9.00 -6.07
C ASP A 166 6.59 9.95 -7.02
N GLY A 167 7.33 9.39 -7.98
CA GLY A 167 8.00 10.14 -9.04
C GLY A 167 7.03 10.95 -9.92
N MET A 168 5.81 10.45 -10.10
CA MET A 168 4.71 11.16 -10.80
C MET A 168 3.95 12.14 -9.90
N GLY A 169 4.21 12.17 -8.58
CA GLY A 169 3.46 12.98 -7.62
C GLY A 169 2.04 12.47 -7.30
N GLU A 170 1.72 11.23 -7.67
CA GLU A 170 0.37 10.65 -7.64
C GLU A 170 0.20 9.57 -6.56
N LEU A 171 1.26 9.27 -5.79
CA LEU A 171 1.25 8.28 -4.70
C LEU A 171 0.20 8.56 -3.61
N ARG A 172 -0.01 9.83 -3.27
CA ARG A 172 -1.03 10.25 -2.29
C ARG A 172 -2.43 10.40 -2.90
N GLY A 173 -2.52 10.41 -4.23
CA GLY A 173 -3.74 10.57 -5.00
C GLY A 173 -4.61 9.32 -5.05
N ALA A 174 -5.66 9.36 -5.87
CA ALA A 174 -6.47 8.17 -6.17
C ALA A 174 -5.64 7.03 -6.82
N PRO A 175 -4.71 7.30 -7.78
CA PRO A 175 -3.91 6.25 -8.40
C PRO A 175 -3.09 5.48 -7.37
N GLY A 176 -2.40 6.20 -6.48
CA GLY A 176 -1.57 5.57 -5.46
C GLY A 176 -2.37 4.78 -4.43
N ARG A 177 -3.49 5.31 -3.92
CA ARG A 177 -4.32 4.56 -2.96
C ARG A 177 -4.85 3.25 -3.54
N ILE A 178 -5.28 3.26 -4.80
CA ILE A 178 -5.79 2.04 -5.46
C ILE A 178 -4.65 1.07 -5.75
N ALA A 179 -3.54 1.53 -6.34
CA ALA A 179 -2.38 0.69 -6.61
C ALA A 179 -1.87 0.02 -5.34
N VAL A 180 -1.67 0.78 -4.25
CA VAL A 180 -1.27 0.24 -2.94
C VAL A 180 -2.27 -0.81 -2.44
N GLY A 181 -3.57 -0.56 -2.57
CA GLY A 181 -4.60 -1.56 -2.22
C GLY A 181 -4.46 -2.86 -3.01
N VAL A 182 -4.30 -2.78 -4.33
CA VAL A 182 -4.12 -3.94 -5.21
C VAL A 182 -2.82 -4.69 -4.87
N LEU A 183 -1.71 -3.97 -4.68
CA LEU A 183 -0.40 -4.53 -4.33
C LEU A 183 -0.46 -5.26 -2.99
N ILE A 184 -1.10 -4.66 -1.97
CA ILE A 184 -1.35 -5.31 -0.69
C ILE A 184 -2.14 -6.62 -0.87
N ALA A 185 -3.19 -6.62 -1.70
CA ALA A 185 -3.96 -7.82 -1.98
C ALA A 185 -3.14 -8.90 -2.70
N GLN A 186 -2.22 -8.51 -3.59
CA GLN A 186 -1.28 -9.44 -4.24
C GLN A 186 -0.27 -10.02 -3.23
N ASP A 187 0.32 -9.18 -2.38
CA ASP A 187 1.27 -9.61 -1.34
C ASP A 187 0.61 -10.56 -0.33
N LEU A 188 -0.64 -10.29 0.05
CA LEU A 188 -1.48 -11.20 0.86
C LEU A 188 -1.70 -12.56 0.16
N ALA A 189 -1.80 -12.58 -1.16
CA ALA A 189 -2.03 -13.79 -1.94
C ALA A 189 -0.76 -14.64 -2.13
N VAL A 190 0.45 -14.06 -1.98
CA VAL A 190 1.73 -14.79 -2.05
C VAL A 190 1.73 -15.96 -1.07
N VAL A 191 1.13 -15.78 0.10
CA VAL A 191 1.21 -16.79 1.14
C VAL A 191 0.47 -18.09 0.78
N PRO A 192 -0.86 -18.08 0.49
CA PRO A 192 -1.53 -19.29 0.03
C PRO A 192 -0.92 -19.84 -1.28
N MET A 193 -0.32 -19.00 -2.14
CA MET A 193 0.44 -19.47 -3.29
C MET A 193 1.66 -20.31 -2.85
N LEU A 194 2.44 -19.87 -1.86
CA LEU A 194 3.59 -20.64 -1.36
C LEU A 194 3.17 -22.00 -0.80
N ILE A 195 2.04 -22.09 -0.10
CA ILE A 195 1.48 -23.36 0.40
C ILE A 195 1.18 -24.30 -0.77
N LEU A 196 0.56 -23.78 -1.84
CA LEU A 196 0.30 -24.55 -3.05
C LEU A 196 1.61 -25.02 -3.69
N VAL A 197 2.56 -24.11 -3.90
CA VAL A 197 3.85 -24.42 -4.54
C VAL A 197 4.65 -25.48 -3.78
N SER A 198 4.75 -25.37 -2.45
CA SER A 198 5.47 -26.34 -1.64
C SER A 198 4.81 -27.72 -1.64
N SER A 199 3.50 -27.79 -1.83
CA SER A 199 2.74 -29.05 -1.81
C SER A 199 2.75 -29.80 -3.15
N LEU A 200 3.16 -29.16 -4.24
CA LEU A 200 3.20 -29.77 -5.58
C LEU A 200 4.41 -30.70 -5.81
N GLY A 201 5.43 -30.59 -4.96
CA GLY A 201 6.76 -31.17 -5.20
C GLY A 201 7.03 -32.58 -4.66
N GLY A 202 6.05 -33.24 -4.04
CA GLY A 202 6.25 -34.52 -3.35
C GLY A 202 5.64 -35.73 -4.04
N GLU A 203 6.23 -36.92 -3.82
CA GLU A 203 5.56 -38.20 -4.06
C GLU A 203 4.40 -38.36 -3.05
N GLY A 204 3.17 -38.10 -3.50
CA GLY A 204 1.98 -38.16 -2.64
C GLY A 204 1.15 -36.87 -2.65
N PHE A 205 0.98 -36.24 -3.81
CA PHE A 205 0.06 -35.11 -3.97
C PHE A 205 -1.37 -35.51 -3.59
N ASP A 206 -1.79 -35.13 -2.39
CA ASP A 206 -3.18 -35.24 -1.95
C ASP A 206 -3.87 -33.89 -2.14
N LEU A 207 -4.65 -33.79 -3.22
CA LEU A 207 -5.42 -32.59 -3.52
C LEU A 207 -6.35 -32.20 -2.36
N GLY A 208 -6.87 -33.17 -1.60
CA GLY A 208 -7.74 -32.93 -0.46
C GLY A 208 -7.02 -32.18 0.67
N ASP A 209 -5.83 -32.62 1.04
CA ASP A 209 -4.98 -31.97 2.05
C ASP A 209 -4.53 -30.58 1.60
N VAL A 210 -4.11 -30.43 0.33
CA VAL A 210 -3.71 -29.14 -0.23
C VAL A 210 -4.85 -28.13 -0.20
N VAL A 211 -6.04 -28.53 -0.67
CA VAL A 211 -7.24 -27.68 -0.64
C VAL A 211 -7.61 -27.33 0.81
N PHE A 212 -7.55 -28.31 1.72
CA PHE A 212 -7.82 -28.08 3.14
C PHE A 212 -6.87 -27.03 3.73
N ARG A 213 -5.55 -27.15 3.52
CA ARG A 213 -4.54 -26.20 4.01
C ARG A 213 -4.75 -24.79 3.46
N VAL A 214 -5.04 -24.67 2.16
CA VAL A 214 -5.32 -23.37 1.52
C VAL A 214 -6.60 -22.76 2.07
N VAL A 215 -7.67 -23.53 2.21
CA VAL A 215 -8.93 -23.05 2.80
C VAL A 215 -8.71 -22.60 4.24
N VAL A 216 -8.01 -23.39 5.05
CA VAL A 216 -7.65 -23.02 6.42
C VAL A 216 -6.83 -21.74 6.46
N ALA A 217 -5.81 -21.60 5.61
CA ALA A 217 -5.00 -20.39 5.53
C ALA A 217 -5.84 -19.17 5.14
N VAL A 218 -6.67 -19.27 4.10
CA VAL A 218 -7.52 -18.16 3.65
C VAL A 218 -8.56 -17.79 4.71
N LEU A 219 -9.16 -18.77 5.40
CA LEU A 219 -10.13 -18.52 6.47
C LEU A 219 -9.48 -17.91 7.70
N LEU A 220 -8.31 -18.39 8.11
CA LEU A 220 -7.57 -17.82 9.24
C LEU A 220 -7.14 -16.38 8.94
N LEU A 221 -6.56 -16.13 7.76
CA LEU A 221 -6.17 -14.79 7.35
C LEU A 221 -7.38 -13.86 7.23
N GLY A 222 -8.42 -14.28 6.53
CA GLY A 222 -9.66 -13.51 6.37
C GLY A 222 -10.36 -13.24 7.70
N GLY A 223 -10.40 -14.23 8.59
CA GLY A 223 -10.92 -14.10 9.96
C GLY A 223 -10.11 -13.11 10.80
N LEU A 224 -8.77 -13.16 10.71
CA LEU A 224 -7.88 -12.23 11.40
C LEU A 224 -8.06 -10.79 10.91
N LEU A 225 -8.11 -10.59 9.59
CA LEU A 225 -8.37 -9.28 8.97
C LEU A 225 -9.77 -8.76 9.32
N TRP A 226 -10.79 -9.61 9.33
CA TRP A 226 -12.14 -9.25 9.72
C TRP A 226 -12.23 -8.83 11.20
N TRP A 227 -11.56 -9.58 12.08
CA TRP A 227 -11.47 -9.29 13.52
C TRP A 227 -10.81 -7.94 13.76
N PHE A 228 -9.59 -7.72 13.24
CA PHE A 228 -8.87 -6.46 13.42
C PHE A 228 -9.48 -5.28 12.66
N GLY A 229 -10.23 -5.54 11.59
CA GLY A 229 -11.00 -4.52 10.89
C GLY A 229 -12.12 -3.93 11.75
N ARG A 230 -12.72 -4.73 12.65
CA ARG A 230 -13.84 -4.31 13.51
C ARG A 230 -13.46 -3.97 14.95
N HIS A 231 -12.47 -4.64 15.53
CA HIS A 231 -12.08 -4.48 16.93
C HIS A 231 -11.00 -3.38 17.11
N PRO A 232 -10.94 -2.74 18.30
CA PRO A 232 -9.87 -1.81 18.63
C PRO A 232 -8.51 -2.53 18.75
N LYS A 233 -7.42 -1.75 18.67
CA LYS A 233 -6.04 -2.28 18.75
C LYS A 233 -5.83 -3.09 20.03
N ILE A 234 -5.10 -4.21 19.93
CA ILE A 234 -4.77 -5.03 21.10
C ILE A 234 -3.86 -4.24 22.05
N ARG A 235 -4.23 -4.19 23.33
CA ARG A 235 -3.36 -3.75 24.42
C ARG A 235 -2.61 -4.97 24.92
N ILE A 236 -1.30 -5.00 24.70
CA ILE A 236 -0.46 -6.09 25.19
C ILE A 236 -0.26 -5.86 26.68
N PRO A 237 -0.53 -6.84 27.57
CA PRO A 237 -0.22 -6.69 28.99
C PRO A 237 1.30 -6.47 29.13
N PHE A 238 1.72 -5.58 30.04
CA PHE A 238 3.13 -5.16 30.23
C PHE A 238 3.74 -4.32 29.10
N ALA A 239 2.95 -3.82 28.16
CA ALA A 239 3.42 -2.89 27.13
C ALA A 239 4.18 -1.69 27.75
N GLU A 240 3.62 -1.06 28.78
CA GLU A 240 4.24 0.07 29.51
C GLU A 240 5.60 -0.27 30.15
N ALA A 241 5.89 -1.54 30.47
CA ALA A 241 7.15 -1.97 31.08
C ALA A 241 8.25 -2.29 30.05
N ILE A 242 7.87 -2.54 28.78
CA ILE A 242 8.77 -3.00 27.72
C ILE A 242 8.96 -1.94 26.63
N GLU A 243 8.01 -1.00 26.50
CA GLU A 243 7.96 0.02 25.45
C GLU A 243 9.20 0.90 25.31
N ASP A 244 9.93 1.12 26.40
CA ASP A 244 11.12 1.97 26.40
C ASP A 244 12.43 1.19 26.13
N ASN A 245 12.40 -0.14 26.18
CA ASN A 245 13.58 -0.96 25.94
C ASN A 245 13.58 -1.53 24.51
N VAL A 246 14.32 -0.85 23.63
CA VAL A 246 14.47 -1.20 22.22
C VAL A 246 14.96 -2.64 22.02
N ASP A 247 15.88 -3.12 22.86
CA ASP A 247 16.47 -4.45 22.73
C ASP A 247 15.44 -5.55 23.02
N ILE A 248 14.65 -5.38 24.09
CA ILE A 248 13.60 -6.33 24.45
C ILE A 248 12.46 -6.31 23.42
N LEU A 249 12.12 -5.13 22.87
CA LEU A 249 11.15 -5.02 21.79
C LEU A 249 11.61 -5.75 20.52
N ALA A 250 12.87 -5.58 20.12
CA ALA A 250 13.46 -6.26 18.97
C ALA A 250 13.40 -7.78 19.15
N LEU A 251 13.93 -8.26 20.28
CA LEU A 251 14.01 -9.68 20.60
C LEU A 251 12.61 -10.29 20.74
N GLY A 252 11.67 -9.60 21.40
CA GLY A 252 10.30 -10.06 21.56
C GLY A 252 9.55 -10.16 20.23
N ALA A 253 9.70 -9.17 19.36
CA ALA A 253 9.08 -9.20 18.03
C ALA A 253 9.69 -10.29 17.12
N LEU A 254 11.02 -10.45 17.12
CA LEU A 254 11.68 -11.53 16.38
C LEU A 254 11.34 -12.91 16.94
N ALA A 255 11.32 -13.07 18.26
CA ALA A 255 10.92 -14.32 18.90
C ALA A 255 9.48 -14.69 18.52
N LEU A 256 8.55 -13.72 18.51
CA LEU A 256 7.19 -13.96 18.05
C LEU A 256 7.13 -14.31 16.56
N CYS A 257 7.90 -13.60 15.72
CA CYS A 257 8.01 -13.88 14.29
C CYS A 257 8.47 -15.33 14.04
N PHE A 258 9.60 -15.73 14.61
CA PHE A 258 10.15 -17.07 14.42
C PHE A 258 9.30 -18.15 15.09
N ALA A 259 8.73 -17.91 16.27
CA ALA A 259 7.84 -18.87 16.93
C ALA A 259 6.59 -19.13 16.08
N ALA A 260 5.93 -18.08 15.59
CA ALA A 260 4.77 -18.22 14.71
C ALA A 260 5.14 -18.89 13.39
N ALA A 261 6.30 -18.55 12.80
CA ALA A 261 6.83 -19.23 11.62
C ALA A 261 7.03 -20.73 11.86
N SER A 262 7.68 -21.11 12.95
CA SER A 262 7.89 -22.51 13.32
C SER A 262 6.57 -23.24 13.54
N ILE A 263 5.61 -22.67 14.27
CA ILE A 263 4.29 -23.27 14.51
C ILE A 263 3.56 -23.49 13.17
N SER A 264 3.56 -22.49 12.30
CA SER A 264 2.91 -22.58 10.99
C SER A 264 3.57 -23.60 10.07
N GLY A 265 4.91 -23.69 10.11
CA GLY A 265 5.67 -24.70 9.38
C GLY A 265 5.36 -26.11 9.87
N LEU A 266 5.30 -26.32 11.19
CA LEU A 266 4.91 -27.60 11.80
C LEU A 266 3.46 -27.99 11.51
N ALA A 267 2.57 -27.01 11.35
CA ALA A 267 1.18 -27.22 10.93
C ALA A 267 1.03 -27.49 9.42
N GLY A 268 2.12 -27.49 8.65
CA GLY A 268 2.11 -27.80 7.22
C GLY A 268 1.60 -26.66 6.31
N LEU A 269 1.46 -25.43 6.82
CA LEU A 269 1.06 -24.27 6.03
C LEU A 269 2.27 -23.69 5.31
N SER A 270 3.09 -22.88 5.99
CA SER A 270 4.40 -22.39 5.54
C SER A 270 5.00 -21.54 6.67
N PRO A 271 6.32 -21.58 6.92
CA PRO A 271 6.93 -20.69 7.90
C PRO A 271 6.68 -19.21 7.62
N VAL A 272 6.71 -18.82 6.35
CA VAL A 272 6.46 -17.44 5.89
C VAL A 272 5.05 -16.97 6.25
N TYR A 273 4.06 -17.88 6.23
CA TYR A 273 2.68 -17.57 6.65
C TYR A 273 2.56 -17.23 8.13
N GLY A 274 3.21 -18.00 8.99
CA GLY A 274 3.19 -17.77 10.43
C GLY A 274 3.79 -16.42 10.79
N ALA A 275 4.94 -16.10 10.19
CA ALA A 275 5.57 -14.80 10.32
C ALA A 275 4.65 -13.66 9.85
N PHE A 276 4.01 -13.80 8.69
CA PHE A 276 3.07 -12.80 8.20
C PHE A 276 1.88 -12.57 9.16
N LEU A 277 1.25 -13.65 9.65
CA LEU A 277 0.15 -13.53 10.62
C LEU A 277 0.60 -12.87 11.93
N ALA A 278 1.76 -13.25 12.45
CA ALA A 278 2.35 -12.59 13.62
C ALA A 278 2.57 -11.10 13.37
N GLY A 279 3.02 -10.74 12.16
CA GLY A 279 3.15 -9.36 11.72
C GLY A 279 1.83 -8.60 11.83
N ILE A 280 0.74 -9.17 11.32
CA ILE A 280 -0.60 -8.56 11.42
C ILE A 280 -1.01 -8.35 12.88
N VAL A 281 -0.76 -9.34 13.75
CA VAL A 281 -1.09 -9.25 15.18
C VAL A 281 -0.32 -8.10 15.84
N VAL A 282 0.99 -8.00 15.59
CA VAL A 282 1.83 -6.92 16.13
C VAL A 282 1.46 -5.57 15.53
N GLY A 283 1.21 -5.51 14.23
CA GLY A 283 0.79 -4.31 13.49
C GLY A 283 -0.55 -3.74 13.93
N ASN A 284 -1.43 -4.57 14.48
CA ASN A 284 -2.71 -4.14 15.07
C ASN A 284 -2.67 -4.04 16.60
N SER A 285 -1.47 -4.02 17.20
CA SER A 285 -1.27 -3.74 18.62
C SER A 285 -0.99 -2.26 18.90
N THR A 286 -0.99 -1.90 20.17
CA THR A 286 -0.53 -0.59 20.68
C THR A 286 0.98 -0.39 20.50
N LEU A 287 1.76 -1.48 20.45
CA LEU A 287 3.22 -1.45 20.30
C LEU A 287 3.72 -1.19 18.88
N ARG A 288 2.85 -1.20 17.86
CA ARG A 288 3.22 -1.04 16.44
C ARG A 288 4.21 0.10 16.21
N SER A 289 3.93 1.30 16.74
CA SER A 289 4.77 2.50 16.53
C SER A 289 6.14 2.42 17.20
N ARG A 290 6.33 1.50 18.16
CA ARG A 290 7.61 1.24 18.82
C ARG A 290 8.35 0.09 18.17
N VAL A 291 7.65 -0.96 17.72
CA VAL A 291 8.27 -2.16 17.12
C VAL A 291 8.75 -1.90 15.69
N ILE A 292 7.99 -1.17 14.87
CA ILE A 292 8.36 -0.92 13.46
C ILE A 292 9.76 -0.30 13.34
N PRO A 293 10.10 0.82 14.02
CA PRO A 293 11.43 1.43 13.90
C PRO A 293 12.58 0.54 14.36
N VAL A 294 12.30 -0.48 15.16
CA VAL A 294 13.28 -1.40 15.72
C VAL A 294 13.52 -2.60 14.80
N ILE A 295 12.47 -3.09 14.13
CA ILE A 295 12.56 -4.20 13.18
C ILE A 295 12.97 -3.74 11.79
N GLU A 296 12.62 -2.53 11.38
CA GLU A 296 12.91 -1.97 10.04
C GLU A 296 14.41 -2.08 9.67
N PRO A 297 15.39 -1.73 10.52
CA PRO A 297 16.81 -1.89 10.19
C PRO A 297 17.22 -3.36 10.01
N ILE A 298 16.67 -4.26 10.83
CA ILE A 298 16.96 -5.71 10.77
C ILE A 298 16.43 -6.29 9.46
N GLN A 299 15.18 -5.96 9.13
CA GLN A 299 14.56 -6.34 7.86
C GLN A 299 15.33 -5.78 6.67
N SER A 300 15.79 -4.53 6.72
CA SER A 300 16.56 -3.90 5.64
C SER A 300 17.88 -4.63 5.35
N ILE A 301 18.61 -5.04 6.38
CA ILE A 301 19.87 -5.80 6.23
C ILE A 301 19.58 -7.17 5.62
N LEU A 302 18.57 -7.89 6.13
CA LEU A 302 18.23 -9.20 5.61
C LEU A 302 17.69 -9.15 4.17
N LEU A 303 17.00 -8.08 3.80
CA LEU A 303 16.56 -7.83 2.43
C LEU A 303 17.74 -7.69 1.46
N VAL A 304 18.83 -7.01 1.87
CA VAL A 304 20.06 -6.93 1.06
C VAL A 304 20.62 -8.32 0.80
N VAL A 305 20.71 -9.17 1.82
CA VAL A 305 21.20 -10.55 1.68
C VAL A 305 20.29 -11.35 0.74
N PHE A 306 18.98 -11.26 0.90
CA PHE A 306 18.02 -11.97 0.07
C PHE A 306 18.17 -11.61 -1.42
N PHE A 307 18.17 -10.31 -1.75
CA PHE A 307 18.32 -9.88 -3.14
C PHE A 307 19.71 -10.15 -3.71
N LEU A 308 20.76 -10.07 -2.90
CA LEU A 308 22.09 -10.48 -3.30
C LEU A 308 22.11 -11.98 -3.62
N SER A 309 21.49 -12.82 -2.78
CA SER A 309 21.35 -14.26 -3.05
C SER A 309 20.58 -14.55 -4.34
N ILE A 310 19.54 -13.78 -4.66
CA ILE A 310 18.85 -13.89 -5.96
C ILE A 310 19.82 -13.56 -7.10
N GLY A 311 20.63 -12.53 -6.96
CA GLY A 311 21.64 -12.18 -7.94
C GLY A 311 22.62 -13.32 -8.23
N LEU A 312 22.99 -14.10 -7.20
CA LEU A 312 23.85 -15.29 -7.35
C LEU A 312 23.19 -16.40 -8.17
N LEU A 313 21.84 -16.45 -8.20
CA LEU A 313 21.05 -17.46 -8.90
C LEU A 313 20.79 -17.11 -10.37
N ILE A 314 21.08 -15.88 -10.79
CA ILE A 314 20.88 -15.46 -12.18
C ILE A 314 21.98 -16.05 -13.07
N ASP A 315 21.56 -16.84 -14.04
CA ASP A 315 22.44 -17.47 -15.02
C ASP A 315 22.56 -16.60 -16.29
N LEU A 316 23.71 -15.92 -16.44
CA LEU A 316 23.99 -15.08 -17.62
C LEU A 316 24.09 -15.90 -18.90
N ASP A 317 24.64 -17.11 -18.85
CA ASP A 317 24.83 -17.96 -20.02
C ASP A 317 23.47 -18.41 -20.56
N TYR A 318 22.53 -18.73 -19.67
CA TYR A 318 21.15 -18.98 -20.01
C TYR A 318 20.47 -17.76 -20.64
N ILE A 319 20.66 -16.56 -20.06
CA ILE A 319 20.08 -15.32 -20.60
C ILE A 319 20.64 -15.03 -22.00
N TRP A 320 21.95 -15.17 -22.21
CA TRP A 320 22.57 -14.92 -23.51
C TRP A 320 22.13 -15.92 -24.57
N SER A 321 22.09 -17.21 -24.22
CA SER A 321 21.64 -18.26 -25.14
C SER A 321 20.16 -18.14 -25.50
N ASN A 322 19.33 -17.61 -24.59
CA ASN A 322 17.88 -17.47 -24.76
C ASN A 322 17.41 -16.01 -24.78
N ILE A 323 18.26 -15.07 -25.19
CA ILE A 323 17.99 -13.63 -25.03
C ILE A 323 16.68 -13.19 -25.69
N LEU A 324 16.40 -13.74 -26.88
CA LEU A 324 15.17 -13.43 -27.61
C LEU A 324 13.94 -13.96 -26.87
N LEU A 325 14.03 -15.16 -26.30
CA LEU A 325 12.96 -15.76 -25.51
C LEU A 325 12.69 -14.96 -24.24
N VAL A 326 13.73 -14.68 -23.45
CA VAL A 326 13.64 -13.94 -22.19
C VAL A 326 13.06 -12.55 -22.44
N LEU A 327 13.58 -11.82 -23.43
CA LEU A 327 13.11 -10.48 -23.74
C LEU A 327 11.68 -10.48 -24.29
N ALA A 328 11.33 -11.42 -25.18
CA ALA A 328 9.98 -11.54 -25.70
C ALA A 328 8.96 -11.84 -24.59
N VAL A 329 9.27 -12.79 -23.70
CA VAL A 329 8.39 -13.12 -22.57
C VAL A 329 8.29 -11.94 -21.60
N ALA A 330 9.40 -11.29 -21.25
CA ALA A 330 9.38 -10.13 -20.36
C ALA A 330 8.54 -8.96 -20.91
N LEU A 331 8.72 -8.62 -22.19
CA LEU A 331 7.93 -7.57 -22.83
C LEU A 331 6.45 -7.96 -22.91
N LEU A 332 6.14 -9.21 -23.24
CA LEU A 332 4.78 -9.70 -23.32
C LEU A 332 4.09 -9.68 -21.96
N VAL A 333 4.79 -10.08 -20.88
CA VAL A 333 4.28 -9.98 -19.51
C VAL A 333 4.00 -8.53 -19.14
N ILE A 334 4.95 -7.62 -19.35
CA ILE A 334 4.77 -6.19 -19.05
C ILE A 334 3.56 -5.63 -19.81
N ALA A 335 3.43 -5.94 -21.11
CA ALA A 335 2.33 -5.47 -21.93
C ALA A 335 0.97 -6.01 -21.45
N ILE A 336 0.86 -7.33 -21.27
CA ILE A 336 -0.38 -7.98 -20.81
C ILE A 336 -0.80 -7.45 -19.45
N LYS A 337 0.12 -7.41 -18.47
CA LYS A 337 -0.17 -6.93 -17.11
C LYS A 337 -0.63 -5.48 -17.14
N THR A 338 0.05 -4.62 -17.90
CA THR A 338 -0.32 -3.21 -18.02
C THR A 338 -1.72 -3.04 -18.59
N SER A 339 -1.98 -3.66 -19.75
CA SER A 339 -3.29 -3.57 -20.41
C SER A 339 -4.40 -4.12 -19.53
N LEU A 340 -4.15 -5.23 -18.85
CA LEU A 340 -5.11 -5.87 -17.97
C LEU A 340 -5.39 -5.03 -16.72
N ASN A 341 -4.35 -4.51 -16.05
CA ASN A 341 -4.52 -3.67 -14.88
C ASN A 341 -5.35 -2.42 -15.21
N ILE A 342 -5.03 -1.73 -16.31
CA ILE A 342 -5.80 -0.56 -16.77
C ILE A 342 -7.26 -0.98 -17.02
N PHE A 343 -7.49 -2.08 -17.73
CA PHE A 343 -8.83 -2.57 -18.03
C PHE A 343 -9.65 -2.93 -16.77
N LEU A 344 -9.08 -3.69 -15.83
CA LEU A 344 -9.74 -4.08 -14.59
C LEU A 344 -10.02 -2.86 -13.69
N LEU A 345 -9.12 -1.88 -13.66
CA LEU A 345 -9.32 -0.63 -12.93
C LEU A 345 -10.46 0.21 -13.53
N ARG A 346 -10.58 0.26 -14.86
CA ARG A 346 -11.73 0.88 -15.54
C ARG A 346 -13.03 0.16 -15.23
N LEU A 347 -13.03 -1.17 -15.23
CA LEU A 347 -14.22 -1.98 -14.93
C LEU A 347 -14.69 -1.80 -13.48
N THR A 348 -13.77 -1.54 -12.56
CA THR A 348 -14.08 -1.27 -11.14
C THR A 348 -14.48 0.18 -10.86
N GLY A 349 -14.63 1.02 -11.89
CA GLY A 349 -15.18 2.37 -11.80
C GLY A 349 -14.14 3.49 -11.65
N SER A 350 -12.85 3.20 -11.82
CA SER A 350 -11.80 4.23 -11.75
C SER A 350 -11.85 5.14 -12.98
N ASP A 351 -11.62 6.43 -12.80
CA ASP A 351 -11.50 7.38 -13.90
C ASP A 351 -10.30 7.01 -14.83
N PRO A 352 -10.31 7.46 -16.10
CA PRO A 352 -9.30 7.04 -17.07
C PRO A 352 -7.86 7.36 -16.64
N LYS A 353 -7.64 8.55 -16.04
CA LYS A 353 -6.30 8.97 -15.60
C LYS A 353 -5.83 8.06 -14.46
N THR A 354 -6.69 7.83 -13.48
CA THR A 354 -6.39 6.95 -12.34
C THR A 354 -6.10 5.53 -12.77
N ALA A 355 -6.92 4.96 -13.66
CA ALA A 355 -6.72 3.61 -14.17
C ALA A 355 -5.41 3.48 -14.97
N LEU A 356 -5.09 4.49 -15.79
CA LEU A 356 -3.86 4.54 -16.57
C LEU A 356 -2.62 4.57 -15.67
N LEU A 357 -2.55 5.53 -14.73
CA LEU A 357 -1.39 5.71 -13.87
C LEU A 357 -1.19 4.53 -12.91
N ALA A 358 -2.25 4.08 -12.23
CA ALA A 358 -2.16 2.93 -11.35
C ALA A 358 -1.81 1.66 -12.15
N GLY A 359 -2.43 1.44 -13.31
CA GLY A 359 -2.17 0.27 -14.14
C GLY A 359 -0.74 0.21 -14.71
N LEU A 360 -0.20 1.34 -15.18
CA LEU A 360 1.19 1.46 -15.66
C LEU A 360 2.22 1.20 -14.56
N SER A 361 1.93 1.63 -13.32
CA SER A 361 2.83 1.44 -12.18
C SER A 361 2.98 -0.02 -11.76
N MET A 362 1.99 -0.88 -12.05
CA MET A 362 1.92 -2.29 -11.63
C MET A 362 2.35 -3.26 -12.75
N ALA A 363 3.18 -2.82 -13.68
CA ALA A 363 3.55 -3.61 -14.86
C ALA A 363 4.63 -4.67 -14.58
N GLN A 364 5.56 -4.36 -13.68
CA GLN A 364 6.73 -5.18 -13.39
C GLN A 364 6.36 -6.42 -12.59
N ILE A 365 7.15 -7.48 -12.74
CA ILE A 365 7.05 -8.66 -11.89
C ILE A 365 7.61 -8.34 -10.50
N GLY A 366 6.93 -8.80 -9.45
CA GLY A 366 7.29 -8.57 -8.07
C GLY A 366 8.48 -9.39 -7.57
N GLU A 367 9.12 -8.88 -6.52
CA GLU A 367 10.22 -9.56 -5.83
C GLU A 367 9.83 -10.92 -5.24
N PHE A 368 8.58 -11.07 -4.80
CA PHE A 368 8.05 -12.32 -4.27
C PHE A 368 7.97 -13.43 -5.32
N SER A 369 8.03 -13.09 -6.60
CA SER A 369 8.11 -14.06 -7.68
C SER A 369 9.42 -14.85 -7.64
N PHE A 370 10.52 -14.27 -7.14
CA PHE A 370 11.75 -15.01 -6.88
C PHE A 370 11.59 -16.04 -5.76
N VAL A 371 10.87 -15.69 -4.69
CA VAL A 371 10.56 -16.60 -3.59
C VAL A 371 9.73 -17.78 -4.08
N LEU A 372 8.69 -17.53 -4.88
CA LEU A 372 7.87 -18.59 -5.47
C LEU A 372 8.65 -19.48 -6.44
N ALA A 373 9.51 -18.90 -7.27
CA ALA A 373 10.37 -19.68 -8.18
C ALA A 373 11.32 -20.59 -7.38
N ALA A 374 11.97 -20.05 -6.34
CA ALA A 374 12.87 -20.81 -5.48
C ALA A 374 12.13 -21.92 -4.72
N ALA A 375 10.95 -21.62 -4.17
CA ALA A 375 10.12 -22.62 -3.49
C ALA A 375 9.67 -23.74 -4.45
N GLY A 376 9.31 -23.40 -5.69
CA GLY A 376 8.92 -24.37 -6.71
C GLY A 376 10.07 -25.26 -7.16
N TYR A 377 11.27 -24.68 -7.28
CA TYR A 377 12.48 -25.43 -7.60
C TYR A 377 12.91 -26.34 -6.43
N ALA A 378 12.89 -25.83 -5.20
CA ALA A 378 13.23 -26.58 -3.99
C ALA A 378 12.25 -27.73 -3.72
N SER A 379 10.96 -27.56 -4.04
CA SER A 379 10.00 -28.64 -3.96
C SER A 379 10.15 -29.64 -5.11
N GLY A 380 10.82 -29.29 -6.22
CA GLY A 380 10.89 -30.13 -7.42
C GLY A 380 9.65 -30.00 -8.33
N ALA A 381 8.71 -29.12 -7.99
CA ALA A 381 7.54 -28.81 -8.81
C ALA A 381 7.88 -28.00 -10.07
N LEU A 382 9.07 -27.39 -10.10
CA LEU A 382 9.55 -26.52 -11.17
C LEU A 382 10.92 -27.01 -11.66
N GLY A 383 11.02 -27.34 -12.96
CA GLY A 383 12.23 -27.83 -13.59
C GLY A 383 13.29 -26.74 -13.78
N GLY A 384 14.55 -27.15 -13.94
CA GLY A 384 15.69 -26.23 -14.01
C GLY A 384 15.60 -25.18 -15.14
N ASP A 385 15.07 -25.56 -16.30
CA ASP A 385 14.93 -24.63 -17.43
C ASP A 385 13.86 -23.56 -17.18
N ILE A 386 12.68 -23.96 -16.68
CA ILE A 386 11.61 -23.03 -16.32
C ILE A 386 12.04 -22.14 -15.14
N TYR A 387 12.83 -22.68 -14.22
CA TYR A 387 13.39 -21.92 -13.10
C TYR A 387 14.27 -20.79 -13.61
N ARG A 388 15.26 -21.11 -14.45
CA ARG A 388 16.16 -20.13 -15.07
C ARG A 388 15.39 -19.08 -15.87
N LEU A 389 14.39 -19.51 -16.64
CA LEU A 389 13.52 -18.59 -17.39
C LEU A 389 12.77 -17.63 -16.45
N ALA A 390 12.15 -18.14 -15.39
CA ALA A 390 11.36 -17.35 -14.46
C ALA A 390 12.23 -16.32 -13.71
N ILE A 391 13.42 -16.73 -13.24
CA ILE A 391 14.41 -15.84 -12.62
C ILE A 391 14.85 -14.76 -13.62
N ALA A 392 15.22 -15.15 -14.84
CA ALA A 392 15.68 -14.23 -15.88
C ALA A 392 14.60 -13.20 -16.27
N VAL A 393 13.38 -13.63 -16.54
CA VAL A 393 12.26 -12.76 -16.92
C VAL A 393 11.92 -11.78 -15.79
N THR A 394 11.91 -12.25 -14.54
CA THR A 394 11.67 -11.40 -13.36
C THR A 394 12.78 -10.35 -13.20
N ALA A 395 14.05 -10.76 -13.29
CA ALA A 395 15.20 -9.86 -13.19
C ALA A 395 15.21 -8.81 -14.30
N ILE A 396 14.99 -9.22 -15.56
CA ILE A 396 14.92 -8.29 -16.70
C ILE A 396 13.74 -7.33 -16.57
N SER A 397 12.58 -7.80 -16.08
CA SER A 397 11.42 -6.95 -15.83
C SER A 397 11.73 -5.84 -14.82
N LEU A 398 12.41 -6.18 -13.71
CA LEU A 398 12.84 -5.21 -12.71
C LEU A 398 13.92 -4.26 -13.23
N LEU A 399 14.91 -4.78 -13.98
CA LEU A 399 15.96 -3.96 -14.59
C LEU A 399 15.43 -3.02 -15.68
N ALA A 400 14.32 -3.37 -16.34
CA ALA A 400 13.65 -2.55 -17.34
C ALA A 400 12.72 -1.47 -16.72
N SER A 401 12.46 -1.50 -15.41
CA SER A 401 11.64 -0.51 -14.71
C SER A 401 12.03 0.97 -14.94
N PRO A 402 13.32 1.37 -15.08
CA PRO A 402 13.67 2.77 -15.31
C PRO A 402 13.23 3.24 -16.70
N ILE A 403 13.39 2.37 -17.70
CA ILE A 403 12.96 2.63 -19.08
C ILE A 403 11.43 2.73 -19.11
N TRP A 404 10.76 1.84 -18.38
CA TRP A 404 9.31 1.85 -18.26
C TRP A 404 8.77 3.11 -17.57
N PHE A 405 9.47 3.62 -16.55
CA PHE A 405 9.10 4.87 -15.89
C PHE A 405 9.14 6.07 -16.85
N ASN A 406 10.19 6.20 -17.66
CA ASN A 406 10.25 7.23 -18.70
C ASN A 406 9.11 7.09 -19.73
N LEU A 407 8.75 5.85 -20.07
CA LEU A 407 7.61 5.58 -20.95
C LEU A 407 6.29 5.97 -20.28
N MET A 408 6.11 5.70 -18.99
CA MET A 408 4.94 6.09 -18.21
C MET A 408 4.76 7.62 -18.20
N GLU A 409 5.83 8.39 -17.96
CA GLU A 409 5.80 9.86 -18.04
C GLU A 409 5.36 10.35 -19.43
N ARG A 410 5.86 9.70 -20.49
CA ARG A 410 5.49 10.05 -21.87
C ARG A 410 4.04 9.72 -22.19
N ILE A 411 3.55 8.56 -21.74
CA ILE A 411 2.17 8.14 -21.95
C ILE A 411 1.21 9.06 -21.19
N GLU A 412 1.51 9.44 -19.95
CA GLU A 412 0.66 10.37 -19.19
C GLU A 412 0.57 11.74 -19.89
N ARG A 413 1.67 12.27 -20.39
CA ARG A 413 1.69 13.56 -21.10
C ARG A 413 0.79 13.54 -22.34
N ILE A 414 0.92 12.49 -23.16
CA ILE A 414 0.07 12.34 -24.36
C ILE A 414 -1.41 12.16 -23.96
N ALA A 415 -1.67 11.37 -22.91
CA ALA A 415 -3.03 11.14 -22.44
C ALA A 415 -3.68 12.42 -21.90
N SER A 416 -2.95 13.23 -21.13
CA SER A 416 -3.45 14.52 -20.61
C SER A 416 -3.72 15.52 -21.72
N GLU A 417 -2.82 15.67 -22.70
CA GLU A 417 -3.03 16.53 -23.87
C GLU A 417 -4.28 16.12 -24.67
N SER A 418 -4.50 14.81 -24.86
CA SER A 418 -5.66 14.30 -25.60
C SER A 418 -7.00 14.48 -24.84
N LEU A 419 -6.99 14.34 -23.51
CA LEU A 419 -8.17 14.49 -22.68
C LEU A 419 -8.57 15.95 -22.53
N ASP A 420 -7.61 16.87 -22.41
CA ASP A 420 -7.90 18.30 -22.39
C ASP A 420 -8.42 18.77 -23.74
N THR A 421 -7.86 18.27 -24.85
CA THR A 421 -8.36 18.56 -26.20
C THR A 421 -9.80 18.05 -26.39
N TYR A 422 -10.12 16.83 -25.93
CA TYR A 422 -11.48 16.30 -26.02
C TYR A 422 -12.46 17.03 -25.10
N ARG A 423 -12.06 17.38 -23.88
CA ARG A 423 -12.89 18.19 -22.97
C ARG A 423 -13.12 19.58 -23.51
N HIS A 424 -12.12 20.21 -24.13
CA HIS A 424 -12.28 21.50 -24.80
C HIS A 424 -13.19 21.41 -26.01
N ALA A 425 -13.02 20.40 -26.87
CA ALA A 425 -13.89 20.19 -28.03
C ALA A 425 -15.34 19.87 -27.64
N LEU A 426 -15.53 19.07 -26.58
CA LEU A 426 -16.86 18.77 -26.04
C LEU A 426 -17.46 19.99 -25.35
N ALA A 427 -16.66 20.74 -24.57
CA ALA A 427 -17.12 21.98 -23.96
C ALA A 427 -17.56 22.97 -25.04
N GLU A 428 -16.75 23.19 -26.08
CA GLU A 428 -17.03 24.06 -27.23
C GLU A 428 -18.29 23.62 -27.98
N ALA A 429 -18.47 22.32 -28.24
CA ALA A 429 -19.65 21.78 -28.91
C ALA A 429 -20.94 21.89 -28.09
N TYR A 430 -20.85 21.90 -26.76
CA TYR A 430 -21.99 21.97 -25.84
C TYR A 430 -22.17 23.33 -25.15
N GLN A 431 -21.38 24.36 -25.49
CA GLN A 431 -21.53 25.69 -24.85
C GLN A 431 -22.91 26.30 -25.06
N ASP A 432 -23.48 26.13 -26.26
CA ASP A 432 -24.80 26.68 -26.59
C ASP A 432 -25.92 25.98 -25.80
N GLU A 433 -25.84 24.65 -25.62
CA GLU A 433 -26.84 23.89 -24.84
C GLU A 433 -26.70 24.12 -23.33
N LEU A 434 -25.48 24.18 -22.80
CA LEU A 434 -25.24 24.45 -21.38
C LEU A 434 -25.73 25.86 -20.99
N GLY A 435 -25.53 26.85 -21.86
CA GLY A 435 -26.04 28.20 -21.67
C GLY A 435 -27.57 28.30 -21.74
N GLU A 436 -28.26 27.38 -22.43
CA GLU A 436 -29.73 27.29 -22.39
C GLU A 436 -30.25 26.64 -21.11
N VAL A 437 -29.56 25.63 -20.59
CA VAL A 437 -29.92 24.95 -19.34
C VAL A 437 -29.72 25.86 -18.13
N GLU A 438 -28.64 26.65 -18.10
CA GLU A 438 -28.41 27.64 -17.03
C GLU A 438 -29.44 28.78 -17.07
N ARG A 439 -29.76 29.31 -18.25
CA ARG A 439 -30.87 30.28 -18.42
C ARG A 439 -32.22 29.69 -17.99
N GLY A 440 -32.48 28.42 -18.29
CA GLY A 440 -33.70 27.72 -17.87
C GLY A 440 -33.76 27.51 -16.34
N ARG A 441 -32.61 27.28 -15.70
CA ARG A 441 -32.50 27.09 -14.26
C ARG A 441 -32.68 28.40 -13.49
N GLU A 442 -32.10 29.50 -13.97
CA GLU A 442 -32.32 30.84 -13.42
C GLU A 442 -33.79 31.28 -13.55
N ALA A 443 -34.42 31.03 -14.71
CA ALA A 443 -35.84 31.30 -14.92
C ALA A 443 -36.76 30.47 -13.99
N LEU A 444 -36.40 29.21 -13.73
CA LEU A 444 -37.10 28.34 -12.79
C LEU A 444 -36.95 28.81 -11.34
N GLU A 445 -35.76 29.26 -10.94
CA GLU A 445 -35.51 29.82 -9.60
C GLU A 445 -36.30 31.12 -9.38
N GLU A 446 -36.34 32.02 -10.37
CA GLU A 446 -37.17 33.22 -10.33
C GLU A 446 -38.66 32.88 -10.23
N ALA A 447 -39.15 31.92 -11.02
CA ALA A 447 -40.54 31.47 -10.97
C ALA A 447 -40.89 30.86 -9.60
N PHE A 448 -39.98 30.08 -9.01
CA PHE A 448 -40.13 29.52 -7.67
C PHE A 448 -40.19 30.63 -6.61
N TRP A 449 -39.33 31.64 -6.72
CA TRP A 449 -39.33 32.78 -5.81
C TRP A 449 -40.64 33.57 -5.87
N TRP A 450 -41.13 33.88 -7.07
CA TRP A 450 -42.42 34.55 -7.28
C TRP A 450 -43.61 33.73 -6.79
N SER A 451 -43.59 32.41 -6.96
CA SER A 451 -44.63 31.52 -6.43
C SER A 451 -44.69 31.57 -4.90
N ARG A 452 -43.51 31.57 -4.25
CA ARG A 452 -43.38 31.61 -2.78
C ARG A 452 -43.76 32.98 -2.22
N ALA A 453 -43.43 34.06 -2.93
CA ALA A 453 -43.85 35.42 -2.62
C ALA A 453 -45.38 35.56 -2.71
N ARG A 454 -46.01 35.09 -3.79
CA ARG A 454 -47.47 35.10 -3.97
C ARG A 454 -48.20 34.25 -2.93
N TYR A 455 -47.66 33.08 -2.57
CA TYR A 455 -48.23 32.24 -1.50
C TYR A 455 -48.18 32.95 -0.13
N ARG A 456 -47.06 33.61 0.21
CA ARG A 456 -46.94 34.40 1.44
C ARG A 456 -47.90 35.59 1.46
N ALA A 457 -48.03 36.31 0.35
CA ALA A 457 -48.95 37.43 0.21
C ALA A 457 -50.43 36.99 0.34
N ALA A 458 -50.82 35.89 -0.31
CA ALA A 458 -52.17 35.35 -0.22
C ALA A 458 -52.52 34.90 1.20
N ARG A 459 -51.56 34.26 1.90
CA ARG A 459 -51.74 33.83 3.28
C ARG A 459 -51.86 35.02 4.25
N PHE A 460 -51.12 36.10 4.02
CA PHE A 460 -51.24 37.34 4.79
C PHE A 460 -52.58 38.05 4.53
N ALA A 461 -53.03 38.11 3.28
CA ALA A 461 -54.33 38.67 2.89
C ALA A 461 -55.50 37.88 3.51
N LEU A 462 -55.42 36.55 3.55
CA LEU A 462 -56.41 35.69 4.22
C LEU A 462 -56.44 35.90 5.74
N TYR A 463 -55.27 36.14 6.36
CA TYR A 463 -55.18 36.46 7.77
C TYR A 463 -55.86 37.81 8.09
N GLN A 464 -55.60 38.85 7.27
CA GLN A 464 -56.26 40.14 7.42
C GLN A 464 -57.78 40.07 7.17
N ARG A 465 -58.23 39.26 6.20
CA ARG A 465 -59.67 39.03 5.96
C ARG A 465 -60.35 38.33 7.14
N ARG A 466 -59.66 37.39 7.79
CA ARG A 466 -60.16 36.73 9.01
C ARG A 466 -60.17 37.70 10.20
N ALA A 467 -59.15 38.54 10.36
CA ALA A 467 -59.09 39.56 11.40
C ALA A 467 -60.20 40.62 11.23
N ARG A 468 -60.46 41.09 10.00
CA ARG A 468 -61.58 41.99 9.71
C ARG A 468 -62.95 41.35 9.93
N ARG A 469 -63.12 40.05 9.62
CA ARG A 469 -64.36 39.33 9.94
C ARG A 469 -64.56 39.14 11.44
N ALA A 470 -63.48 38.97 12.21
CA ALA A 470 -63.55 38.90 13.67
C ALA A 470 -63.92 40.25 14.29
N SER A 471 -63.37 41.37 13.79
CA SER A 471 -63.70 42.72 14.29
C SER A 471 -65.12 43.18 13.93
N VAL A 472 -65.67 42.75 12.79
CA VAL A 472 -67.08 43.01 12.41
C VAL A 472 -68.03 42.16 13.26
N ARG A 473 -67.62 40.96 13.67
CA ARG A 473 -68.43 40.06 14.49
C ARG A 473 -68.47 40.48 15.98
N THR A 474 -67.43 41.14 16.47
CA THR A 474 -67.45 41.80 17.81
C THR A 474 -68.21 43.12 17.79
N ALA A 475 -68.19 43.89 16.70
CA ALA A 475 -69.01 45.10 16.56
C ALA A 475 -70.52 44.80 16.42
N ALA A 476 -70.88 43.66 15.81
CA ALA A 476 -72.28 43.21 15.68
C ALA A 476 -72.85 42.53 16.93
N ALA A 477 -72.01 42.24 17.95
CA ALA A 477 -72.42 41.56 19.19
C ALA A 477 -72.71 42.52 20.36
N GLY A 478 -72.68 43.84 20.13
CA GLY A 478 -72.89 44.87 21.16
C GLY A 478 -74.34 45.35 21.34
N ASP A 479 -75.31 44.87 20.57
CA ASP A 479 -76.66 45.47 20.47
C ASP A 479 -77.81 44.45 20.67
N ALA A 480 -77.84 43.75 21.81
CA ALA A 480 -79.03 43.00 22.23
C ALA A 480 -79.24 43.06 23.75
N PRO A 481 -80.45 43.41 24.26
CA PRO A 481 -80.68 43.66 25.67
C PRO A 481 -80.94 42.38 26.46
N SER A 482 -80.46 42.37 27.70
CA SER A 482 -80.66 41.35 28.73
C SER A 482 -82.12 41.23 29.18
N PRO A 483 -82.59 40.02 29.56
CA PRO A 483 -83.65 39.89 30.55
C PRO A 483 -83.14 39.20 31.83
N ASP A 484 -83.51 39.82 32.95
CA ASP A 484 -83.51 39.29 34.31
C ASP A 484 -84.15 37.90 34.42
N ALA A 485 -83.63 37.06 35.34
CA ALA A 485 -84.28 36.81 36.62
C ALA A 485 -83.80 35.50 37.28
N THR A 486 -83.14 35.66 38.44
CA THR A 486 -83.28 34.88 39.69
C THR A 486 -83.25 33.33 39.62
N ALA A 487 -82.22 32.60 40.08
CA ALA A 487 -81.63 32.43 41.44
C ALA A 487 -81.77 30.92 41.83
N PRO A 488 -81.15 30.41 42.91
CA PRO A 488 -79.72 30.41 43.26
C PRO A 488 -79.21 29.00 43.66
N THR A 489 -77.90 28.73 43.64
CA THR A 489 -77.28 27.80 44.62
C THR A 489 -75.76 28.02 44.73
N THR A 490 -75.39 28.63 45.86
CA THR A 490 -74.17 28.43 46.69
C THR A 490 -72.77 28.61 46.07
N GLU A 491 -72.17 29.76 46.41
CA GLU A 491 -70.73 29.99 46.61
C GLU A 491 -70.19 29.28 47.86
N HIS A 492 -68.95 28.79 47.79
CA HIS A 492 -67.75 29.18 48.58
C HIS A 492 -66.71 28.04 48.53
N VAL A 493 -65.57 28.21 47.83
CA VAL A 493 -64.30 28.88 48.25
C VAL A 493 -63.63 28.11 49.41
N ALA A 494 -62.34 27.78 49.45
CA ALA A 494 -61.18 27.80 48.55
C ALA A 494 -60.06 27.03 49.30
N THR A 495 -58.87 26.81 48.73
CA THR A 495 -57.60 27.55 49.02
C THR A 495 -56.47 26.48 48.92
N ALA A 496 -55.19 26.76 48.67
CA ALA A 496 -54.36 27.93 48.95
C ALA A 496 -53.07 27.84 48.06
N THR A 497 -52.63 28.91 47.37
CA THR A 497 -51.72 30.03 47.77
C THR A 497 -50.23 29.76 47.69
N GLY A 498 -49.50 30.77 47.19
CA GLY A 498 -48.05 30.92 47.33
C GLY A 498 -47.43 32.13 46.60
N ASP A 499 -47.96 33.33 46.87
CA ASP A 499 -47.35 34.68 47.02
C ASP A 499 -45.79 34.80 47.11
N VAL A 500 -45.07 35.93 46.90
CA VAL A 500 -45.30 37.36 46.56
C VAL A 500 -43.93 38.10 46.45
N ALA A 501 -43.81 39.00 45.45
CA ALA A 501 -43.19 40.36 45.42
C ALA A 501 -41.70 40.65 45.86
N PRO A 502 -41.22 41.93 45.86
CA PRO A 502 -40.79 42.71 44.65
C PRO A 502 -39.46 43.52 44.85
N ALA A 503 -38.95 44.22 43.80
CA ALA A 503 -38.50 45.65 43.83
C ALA A 503 -37.58 46.11 42.66
N SER A 504 -37.85 47.35 42.20
CA SER A 504 -36.97 48.45 41.70
C SER A 504 -36.09 48.37 40.42
N THR A 505 -36.33 49.41 39.58
CA THR A 505 -35.40 50.33 38.88
C THR A 505 -34.72 50.00 37.54
N THR A 506 -35.13 50.82 36.54
CA THR A 506 -34.36 51.59 35.53
C THR A 506 -33.59 50.90 34.40
N GLY A 507 -33.90 51.34 33.17
CA GLY A 507 -32.87 51.69 32.19
C GLY A 507 -33.10 51.28 30.74
N SER A 508 -33.53 52.26 29.92
CA SER A 508 -33.35 52.45 28.46
C SER A 508 -33.88 51.36 27.49
N ASP A 509 -34.92 51.59 26.69
CA ASP A 509 -35.01 52.47 25.48
C ASP A 509 -34.24 51.83 24.31
N SER A 510 -34.71 51.59 23.09
CA SER A 510 -35.75 52.12 22.18
C SER A 510 -35.99 51.01 21.11
N GLY A 511 -37.08 50.85 20.36
CA GLY A 511 -37.67 51.80 19.42
C GLY A 511 -37.51 51.33 17.96
N GLN A 512 -38.47 50.52 17.49
CA GLN A 512 -39.07 50.50 16.14
C GLN A 512 -38.24 50.21 14.84
N PRO A 513 -38.82 49.47 13.85
CA PRO A 513 -38.24 49.16 12.52
C PRO A 513 -38.84 50.08 11.40
N PRO A 514 -38.83 49.75 10.09
CA PRO A 514 -37.80 49.33 9.11
C PRO A 514 -37.75 50.29 7.88
N SER A 515 -36.86 50.10 6.89
CA SER A 515 -37.20 50.40 5.47
C SER A 515 -36.18 49.84 4.46
N ILE A 516 -36.71 49.62 3.25
CA ILE A 516 -36.09 49.10 2.01
C ILE A 516 -35.92 50.27 1.04
N ASN A 517 -34.82 50.31 0.29
CA ASN A 517 -34.70 50.69 -1.14
C ASN A 517 -33.20 50.88 -1.47
N ASP A 518 -32.73 50.94 -2.71
CA ASP A 518 -32.94 50.26 -4.00
C ASP A 518 -31.91 50.93 -4.95
N ALA A 519 -31.36 50.20 -5.93
CA ALA A 519 -30.68 50.68 -7.15
C ALA A 519 -29.41 51.59 -7.09
N ALA A 520 -28.34 51.19 -7.81
CA ALA A 520 -27.78 51.86 -9.00
C ALA A 520 -26.32 51.44 -9.31
N GLN A 521 -26.02 51.19 -10.60
CA GLN A 521 -24.70 50.88 -11.19
C GLN A 521 -23.80 52.16 -11.35
N PRO A 522 -22.75 52.17 -12.20
CA PRO A 522 -21.34 51.86 -11.93
C PRO A 522 -20.42 53.11 -12.05
N GLY A 523 -19.24 53.08 -11.43
CA GLY A 523 -18.25 54.18 -11.50
C GLY A 523 -17.02 53.84 -12.33
N ILE A 524 -16.80 54.60 -13.41
CA ILE A 524 -15.54 54.77 -14.14
C ILE A 524 -14.85 56.05 -13.60
N GLY A 525 -13.51 56.04 -13.51
CA GLY A 525 -12.65 57.23 -13.44
C GLY A 525 -11.41 56.98 -12.56
N ASP A 526 -10.26 56.60 -13.11
CA ASP A 526 -9.18 57.39 -13.77
C ASP A 526 -8.16 57.99 -12.80
N ASP A 527 -6.93 58.11 -13.32
CA ASP A 527 -5.71 58.71 -12.76
C ASP A 527 -4.91 57.86 -11.74
N ALA A 528 -3.57 57.90 -11.67
CA ALA A 528 -2.44 58.19 -12.55
C ALA A 528 -1.21 58.01 -11.63
N ASP A 529 -0.02 57.83 -12.21
CA ASP A 529 1.31 58.00 -11.57
C ASP A 529 1.68 57.09 -10.38
N ASP A 530 2.56 56.11 -10.63
CA ASP A 530 3.98 56.30 -10.35
C ASP A 530 4.79 55.04 -10.69
N ALA A 531 5.66 55.17 -11.68
CA ALA A 531 6.91 54.41 -11.74
C ALA A 531 8.01 55.31 -11.14
N PRO A 532 9.06 54.72 -10.54
CA PRO A 532 10.29 54.76 -11.33
C PRO A 532 11.08 53.46 -11.35
N ALA A 533 11.94 53.45 -12.36
CA ALA A 533 12.76 52.39 -12.89
C ALA A 533 14.06 52.15 -12.05
N PRO A 534 14.94 51.24 -12.49
CA PRO A 534 15.93 50.54 -11.66
C PRO A 534 17.26 51.29 -11.55
N ASP A 535 18.11 50.90 -10.60
CA ASP A 535 19.51 51.28 -10.64
C ASP A 535 20.48 50.10 -10.42
N ARG A 536 21.54 50.14 -11.23
CA ARG A 536 22.69 49.25 -11.27
C ARG A 536 23.68 49.69 -10.19
N ALA A 537 24.49 48.76 -9.67
CA ALA A 537 25.96 48.75 -9.81
C ALA A 537 26.69 47.99 -8.69
N ALA A 538 27.52 47.05 -9.13
CA ALA A 538 28.93 46.84 -8.75
C ALA A 538 29.36 46.83 -7.27
N GLY A 539 30.05 45.75 -6.86
CA GLY A 539 31.06 45.84 -5.80
C GLY A 539 31.52 44.55 -5.14
N ARG A 540 32.51 43.88 -5.76
CA ARG A 540 33.72 43.23 -5.19
C ARG A 540 33.73 42.62 -3.78
N GLY A 541 34.24 41.37 -3.72
CA GLY A 541 35.22 40.85 -2.72
C GLY A 541 34.65 40.51 -1.34
N GLY A 542 35.02 39.44 -0.62
CA GLY A 542 36.07 38.44 -0.72
C GLY A 542 36.04 37.54 0.55
N GLU A 543 36.70 36.39 0.46
CA GLU A 543 37.30 35.51 1.48
C GLU A 543 36.67 35.32 2.88
N GLY A 544 36.58 34.04 3.27
CA GLY A 544 37.21 33.58 4.51
C GLY A 544 36.31 32.98 5.60
N ALA A 545 36.15 31.65 5.60
CA ALA A 545 36.35 30.71 6.73
C ALA A 545 35.63 29.38 6.45
#